data_AF-A0A2S2QVR0-F1
#
_entry.id   AF-A0A2S2QVR0-F1
#
_cell.length_a   1.000
_cell.length_b   1.000
_cell.length_c   1.000
_cell.angle_alpha   90.00
_cell.angle_beta   90.00
_cell.angle_gamma   90.00
#
_symmetry.space_group_name_H-M   'P 1'
#
loop_
_entity.id
_entity.type
_entity.pdbx_description
1 polymer ?
#
loop_
_entity_poly.entity_id
_entity_poly.type
_entity_poly.pdbx_seq_one_letter_code
_entity_poly.pdbx_strand_id
1 'polypeptide(L)'
;IFFVNFVDFDSLWGHRRDVLGYSKELEKFDKKLFEFFKKNISDEDLLIITADHGCDPTWKGNDHTRENVPVLLYNKFLKPKYLGHRKTFADIAQTILKYFNLSKINFGKSMI
;
A
#
# COMPACT_ATOMS: atom_id res chain seq x y z
N ILE A 1 13.59 -2.01 -8.09
CA ILE A 1 12.30 -1.74 -7.42
C ILE A 1 11.21 -2.28 -8.33
N PHE A 2 10.36 -3.17 -7.83
CA PHE A 2 9.09 -3.50 -8.50
C PHE A 2 8.01 -2.61 -7.90
N PHE A 3 7.40 -1.76 -8.73
CA PHE A 3 6.30 -0.89 -8.31
C PHE A 3 5.05 -1.26 -9.11
N VAL A 4 4.08 -1.87 -8.43
CA VAL A 4 2.89 -2.45 -9.03
C VAL A 4 1.66 -1.71 -8.50
N ASN A 5 0.71 -1.44 -9.39
CA ASN A 5 -0.60 -0.86 -9.07
C ASN A 5 -1.69 -1.89 -9.39
N PHE A 6 -2.59 -2.14 -8.43
CA PHE A 6 -3.73 -3.04 -8.59
C PHE A 6 -4.99 -2.21 -8.81
N VAL A 7 -5.25 -1.83 -10.06
CA VAL A 7 -6.22 -0.80 -10.45
C VAL A 7 -7.70 -1.21 -10.36
N ASP A 8 -7.98 -2.51 -10.25
CA ASP A 8 -9.36 -3.03 -10.27
C ASP A 8 -10.20 -2.51 -9.10
N PHE A 9 -9.58 -2.32 -7.92
CA PHE A 9 -10.20 -1.70 -6.74
C PHE A 9 -10.87 -0.37 -7.06
N ASP A 10 -10.22 0.44 -7.86
CA ASP A 10 -10.70 1.76 -8.24
C ASP A 10 -11.65 1.70 -9.45
N SER A 11 -11.15 1.16 -10.56
CA SER A 11 -11.80 1.25 -11.88
C SER A 11 -13.02 0.34 -12.06
N LEU A 12 -13.02 -0.83 -11.42
CA LEU A 12 -14.12 -1.81 -11.53
C LEU A 12 -15.07 -1.74 -10.35
N TRP A 13 -14.58 -1.43 -9.16
CA TRP A 13 -15.37 -1.60 -7.92
C TRP A 13 -15.69 -0.27 -7.23
N GLY A 14 -14.70 0.59 -6.99
CA GLY A 14 -14.85 1.87 -6.30
C GLY A 14 -15.72 2.86 -7.07
N HIS A 15 -15.30 3.26 -8.28
CA HIS A 15 -16.05 4.20 -9.13
C HIS A 15 -17.46 3.72 -9.50
N ARG A 16 -17.71 2.40 -9.47
CA ARG A 16 -19.00 1.78 -9.77
C ARG A 16 -19.88 1.53 -8.55
N ARG A 17 -19.38 1.87 -7.35
CA ARG A 17 -20.08 1.68 -6.07
C ARG A 17 -20.56 0.23 -5.86
N ASP A 18 -19.72 -0.72 -6.28
CA ASP A 18 -19.99 -2.15 -6.12
C ASP A 18 -19.29 -2.69 -4.87
N VAL A 19 -20.00 -2.66 -3.74
CA VAL A 19 -19.50 -3.14 -2.45
C VAL A 19 -19.12 -4.63 -2.50
N LEU A 20 -19.92 -5.45 -3.20
CA LEU A 20 -19.70 -6.90 -3.27
C LEU A 20 -18.53 -7.25 -4.18
N GLY A 21 -18.37 -6.53 -5.29
CA GLY A 21 -17.20 -6.64 -6.16
C GLY A 21 -15.92 -6.24 -5.43
N TYR A 22 -15.95 -5.10 -4.74
CA TYR A 22 -14.80 -4.59 -3.98
C TYR A 22 -14.36 -5.59 -2.90
N SER A 23 -15.30 -6.11 -2.09
CA SER A 23 -14.98 -7.06 -1.03
C SER A 23 -14.40 -8.37 -1.56
N LYS A 24 -14.96 -8.91 -2.64
CA LYS A 24 -14.44 -10.12 -3.30
C LYS A 24 -13.04 -9.91 -3.88
N GLU A 25 -12.77 -8.75 -4.46
CA GLU A 25 -11.43 -8.44 -4.98
C GLU A 25 -10.41 -8.30 -3.85
N LEU A 26 -10.80 -7.74 -2.69
CA LEU A 26 -9.94 -7.68 -1.51
C LEU A 26 -9.58 -9.08 -1.00
N GLU A 27 -10.55 -9.99 -0.88
CA GLU A 27 -10.31 -11.39 -0.47
C GLU A 27 -9.44 -12.14 -1.48
N LYS A 28 -9.64 -11.92 -2.78
CA LYS A 28 -8.83 -12.49 -3.86
C LYS A 28 -7.39 -11.99 -3.80
N PHE A 29 -7.22 -10.68 -3.60
CA PHE A 29 -5.92 -10.05 -3.44
C PHE A 29 -5.16 -10.60 -2.23
N ASP A 30 -5.80 -10.70 -1.07
CA ASP A 30 -5.18 -11.25 0.15
C ASP A 30 -4.61 -12.66 -0.07
N LYS A 31 -5.42 -13.56 -0.66
CA LYS A 31 -4.99 -14.93 -1.01
C LYS A 31 -3.79 -14.92 -1.97
N LYS A 32 -3.84 -14.09 -3.03
CA LYS A 32 -2.78 -13.99 -4.04
C LYS A 32 -1.51 -13.38 -3.48
N LEU A 33 -1.63 -12.39 -2.59
CA LEU A 33 -0.51 -11.76 -1.90
C LEU A 33 0.21 -12.79 -1.03
N PHE A 34 -0.52 -13.61 -0.28
CA PHE A 34 0.07 -14.68 0.53
C PHE A 34 0.83 -15.72 -0.31
N GLU A 35 0.24 -16.16 -1.44
CA GLU A 35 0.90 -17.06 -2.38
C GLU A 35 2.18 -16.45 -2.97
N PHE A 36 2.13 -15.18 -3.37
CA PHE A 36 3.27 -14.45 -3.90
C PHE A 36 4.37 -14.31 -2.84
N PHE A 37 3.98 -13.89 -1.64
CA PHE A 37 4.88 -13.65 -0.52
C PHE A 37 5.70 -14.91 -0.18
N LYS A 38 5.01 -16.05 -0.01
CA LYS A 38 5.67 -17.33 0.33
C LYS A 38 6.69 -17.81 -0.71
N LYS A 39 6.48 -17.46 -1.98
CA LYS A 39 7.27 -18.00 -3.09
C LYS A 39 8.40 -17.07 -3.52
N ASN A 40 8.21 -15.76 -3.41
CA ASN A 40 9.06 -14.79 -4.11
C ASN A 40 9.74 -13.76 -3.21
N ILE A 41 9.35 -13.63 -1.94
CA ILE A 41 9.96 -12.67 -1.03
C ILE A 41 11.12 -13.34 -0.29
N SER A 42 12.32 -12.78 -0.45
CA SER A 42 13.52 -13.17 0.27
C SER A 42 13.70 -12.37 1.58
N ASP A 43 14.64 -12.80 2.41
CA ASP A 43 14.99 -12.13 3.66
C ASP A 43 15.54 -10.69 3.45
N GLU A 44 16.10 -10.43 2.26
CA GLU A 44 16.71 -9.16 1.84
C GLU A 44 15.73 -8.24 1.11
N ASP A 45 14.45 -8.62 1.01
CA ASP A 45 13.44 -7.79 0.35
C ASP A 45 12.70 -6.90 1.34
N LEU A 46 12.38 -5.68 0.90
CA LEU A 46 11.46 -4.77 1.58
C LEU A 46 10.14 -4.73 0.81
N LEU A 47 9.09 -5.29 1.38
CA LEU A 47 7.72 -5.19 0.87
C LEU A 47 7.03 -4.00 1.54
N ILE A 48 6.44 -3.12 0.73
CA ILE A 48 5.60 -2.01 1.18
C ILE A 48 4.24 -2.14 0.50
N ILE A 49 3.16 -2.16 1.27
CA ILE A 49 1.79 -2.16 0.76
C ILE A 49 1.10 -0.87 1.21
N THR A 50 0.49 -0.15 0.27
CA THR A 50 -0.24 1.10 0.49
C THR A 50 -1.36 1.27 -0.53
N ALA A 51 -2.21 2.27 -0.31
CA ALA A 51 -3.03 2.89 -1.34
C ALA A 51 -2.56 4.33 -1.61
N ASP A 52 -3.14 5.00 -2.59
CA ASP A 52 -2.89 6.38 -3.00
C ASP A 52 -4.07 7.32 -2.71
N HIS A 53 -5.28 6.80 -2.58
CA HIS A 53 -6.47 7.51 -2.09
C HIS A 53 -7.54 6.52 -1.60
N GLY A 54 -8.70 7.03 -1.18
CA GLY A 54 -9.91 6.24 -0.98
C GLY A 54 -10.77 6.22 -2.24
N CYS A 55 -11.62 5.20 -2.35
CA CYS A 55 -12.68 5.11 -3.35
C CYS A 55 -13.85 4.30 -2.76
N ASP A 56 -14.46 4.83 -1.71
CA ASP A 56 -15.49 4.16 -0.90
C ASP A 56 -16.70 3.71 -1.76
N PRO A 57 -16.96 2.40 -1.91
CA PRO A 57 -18.05 1.91 -2.76
C PRO A 57 -19.44 2.18 -2.19
N THR A 58 -19.56 2.72 -0.98
CA THR A 58 -20.83 3.16 -0.36
C THR A 58 -21.07 4.66 -0.48
N TRP A 59 -20.08 5.41 -0.98
CA TRP A 59 -20.16 6.86 -1.09
C TRP A 59 -21.10 7.31 -2.22
N LYS A 60 -21.65 8.52 -2.08
CA LYS A 60 -22.51 9.13 -3.11
C LYS A 60 -21.69 9.63 -4.31
N GLY A 61 -22.31 9.67 -5.50
CA GLY A 61 -21.63 10.03 -6.74
C GLY A 61 -20.58 9.00 -7.14
N ASN A 62 -19.65 9.33 -8.05
CA ASN A 62 -18.71 8.36 -8.62
C ASN A 62 -17.25 8.80 -8.51
N ASP A 63 -16.91 9.79 -7.68
CA ASP A 63 -15.53 10.28 -7.53
C ASP A 63 -14.82 9.61 -6.34
N HIS A 64 -13.49 9.78 -6.26
CA HIS A 64 -12.67 9.33 -5.15
C HIS A 64 -13.08 9.96 -3.82
N THR A 65 -12.65 9.33 -2.73
CA THR A 65 -12.85 9.81 -1.35
C THR A 65 -11.51 10.19 -0.71
N ARG A 66 -11.51 11.26 0.08
CA ARG A 66 -10.31 11.74 0.77
C ARG A 66 -10.11 10.96 2.08
N GLU A 67 -9.37 9.87 1.99
CA GLU A 67 -9.15 8.94 3.10
C GLU A 67 -7.67 8.83 3.50
N ASN A 68 -7.45 8.36 4.73
CA ASN A 68 -6.13 7.88 5.12
C ASN A 68 -5.88 6.52 4.45
N VAL A 69 -4.67 6.32 3.92
CA VAL A 69 -4.29 5.04 3.30
C VAL A 69 -3.54 4.16 4.31
N PRO A 70 -3.69 2.83 4.26
CA PRO A 70 -2.89 1.93 5.07
C PRO A 70 -1.43 1.97 4.58
N VAL A 71 -0.49 1.72 5.48
CA VAL A 71 0.92 1.51 5.12
C VAL A 71 1.44 0.33 5.93
N LEU A 72 1.76 -0.77 5.25
CA LEU A 72 2.35 -1.97 5.83
C LEU A 72 3.77 -2.14 5.29
N LEU A 73 4.74 -2.33 6.19
CA LEU A 73 6.12 -2.62 5.85
C LEU A 73 6.47 -4.02 6.34
N TYR A 74 7.07 -4.82 5.47
CA TYR A 74 7.63 -6.11 5.81
C TYR A 74 9.07 -6.23 5.30
N ASN A 75 9.96 -6.62 6.21
CA ASN A 75 11.26 -7.19 5.93
C ASN A 75 11.63 -8.06 7.14
N LYS A 76 12.29 -9.21 6.93
CA LYS A 76 12.55 -10.19 8.00
C LYS A 76 13.30 -9.62 9.20
N PHE A 77 14.18 -8.65 8.97
CA PHE A 77 15.03 -8.07 10.01
C PHE A 77 14.42 -6.83 10.68
N LEU A 78 13.27 -6.35 10.20
CA LEU A 78 12.55 -5.27 10.86
C LEU A 78 11.76 -5.79 12.05
N LYS A 79 11.95 -5.15 13.20
CA LYS A 79 11.12 -5.42 14.39
C LYS A 79 9.69 -4.91 14.16
N PRO A 80 8.66 -5.75 14.35
CA PRO A 80 7.27 -5.31 14.27
C PRO A 80 7.02 -4.17 15.27
N LYS A 81 6.44 -3.08 14.78
CA LYS A 81 6.01 -1.95 15.61
C LYS A 81 4.91 -1.16 14.91
N TYR A 82 4.10 -0.47 15.70
CA TYR A 82 3.21 0.54 15.17
C TYR A 82 4.03 1.74 14.69
N LEU A 83 3.91 2.11 13.42
CA LEU A 83 4.66 3.21 12.80
C LEU A 83 4.08 4.60 13.08
N GLY A 84 2.92 4.66 13.76
CA GLY A 84 2.17 5.89 13.96
C GLY A 84 1.48 6.38 12.68
N HIS A 85 0.70 7.45 12.83
CA HIS A 85 0.15 8.17 11.69
C HIS A 85 1.27 8.87 10.90
N ARG A 86 1.19 8.81 9.57
CA ARG A 86 2.16 9.42 8.65
C ARG A 86 1.59 10.72 8.09
N LYS A 87 2.40 11.79 8.09
CA LYS A 87 1.95 13.13 7.66
C LYS A 87 1.92 13.30 6.13
N THR A 88 2.59 12.42 5.40
CA THR A 88 2.72 12.50 3.95
C THR A 88 3.06 11.14 3.36
N PHE A 89 2.62 10.88 2.13
CA PHE A 89 3.00 9.68 1.37
C PHE A 89 4.50 9.68 1.02
N ALA A 90 5.15 10.86 1.04
CA ALA A 90 6.59 10.96 0.81
C ALA A 90 7.42 10.17 1.84
N ASP A 91 6.84 9.76 2.98
CA ASP A 91 7.48 8.85 3.93
C ASP A 91 7.84 7.50 3.30
N ILE A 92 7.05 7.01 2.33
CA ILE A 92 7.37 5.79 1.57
C ILE A 92 8.62 6.01 0.72
N ALA A 93 8.67 7.09 -0.05
CA ALA A 93 9.85 7.43 -0.86
C ALA A 93 11.10 7.61 0.03
N GLN A 94 10.97 8.31 1.15
CA GLN A 94 12.08 8.54 2.07
C GLN A 94 12.57 7.23 2.74
N THR A 95 11.67 6.26 2.94
CA THR A 95 12.00 4.90 3.42
C THR A 95 12.75 4.10 2.35
N ILE A 96 12.28 4.13 1.09
CA ILE A 96 12.95 3.48 -0.05
C ILE A 96 14.36 4.04 -0.23
N LEU A 97 14.53 5.36 -0.19
CA LEU A 97 15.85 6.01 -0.29
C LEU A 97 16.79 5.54 0.84
N LYS A 98 16.29 5.45 2.07
CA LYS A 98 17.08 4.93 3.19
C LYS A 98 17.46 3.45 2.98
N TYR A 99 16.53 2.64 2.48
CA TYR A 99 16.77 1.21 2.24
C TYR A 99 17.92 0.97 1.25
N PHE A 100 17.97 1.73 0.16
CA PHE A 100 19.02 1.65 -0.85
C PHE A 100 20.27 2.51 -0.55
N ASN A 101 20.35 3.10 0.65
CA ASN A 101 21.43 4.02 1.04
C ASN A 101 21.66 5.18 0.04
N LEU A 102 20.56 5.78 -0.43
CA LEU A 102 20.55 6.91 -1.35
C LEU A 102 20.36 8.24 -0.62
N SER A 103 20.68 9.34 -1.30
CA SER A 103 20.49 10.70 -0.78
C SER A 103 19.04 10.98 -0.39
N LYS A 104 18.86 11.71 0.71
CA LYS A 104 17.54 12.13 1.18
C LYS A 104 16.94 13.21 0.29
N ILE A 105 15.62 13.34 0.34
CA ILE A 105 14.86 14.41 -0.29
C ILE A 105 14.29 15.35 0.77
N ASN A 106 13.73 16.49 0.36
CA ASN A 106 13.20 17.50 1.27
C ASN A 106 11.85 17.11 1.91
N PHE A 107 11.22 16.02 1.45
CA PHE A 107 9.88 15.62 1.86
C PHE A 107 9.87 14.23 2.50
N GLY A 108 9.08 14.11 3.57
CA GLY A 108 8.86 12.86 4.29
C GLY A 108 9.95 12.50 5.29
N LYS A 109 9.71 11.40 6.00
CA LYS A 109 10.57 10.81 7.04
C LYS A 109 10.57 9.30 6.88
N SER A 110 11.76 8.70 6.84
CA SER A 110 11.91 7.24 6.78
C SER A 110 11.19 6.56 7.97
N MET A 111 10.60 5.40 7.69
CA MET A 111 9.92 4.55 8.67
C MET A 111 10.81 3.42 9.22
N ILE A 112 11.89 3.11 8.51
CA ILE A 112 13.00 2.24 8.95
C ILE A 112 14.19 3.08 9.39
#